data_AF-A0A8R7TBZ4-F1
#
_entry.id   AF-A0A8R7TBZ4-F1
#
_cell.length_a   1.000
_cell.length_b   1.000
_cell.length_c   1.000
_cell.angle_alpha   90.00
_cell.angle_beta   90.00
_cell.angle_gamma   90.00
#
_symmetry.space_group_name_H-M   'P 1'
#
loop_
_entity.id
_entity.type
_entity.pdbx_description
1 polymer ?
#
loop_
_entity_poly.entity_id
_entity_poly.type
_entity_poly.pdbx_seq_one_letter_code
_entity_poly.pdbx_strand_id
1 'polypeptide(L)'
;MAIKGQIYDITRSRTYYGPGGPYAIFAGKDASRALAKMSFEPQDLTSDVSGLGPFELDALIDWEYKFVSRYNMVGTVKEDD
;
A
#
# COMPACT_ATOMS: atom_id res chain seq x y z
N MET A 1 -2.42 3.49 -5.84
CA MET A 1 -1.92 2.42 -4.95
C MET A 1 -2.99 2.20 -3.90
N ALA A 2 -3.18 0.97 -3.46
CA ALA A 2 -4.12 0.64 -2.39
C ALA A 2 -3.43 0.21 -1.10
N ILE A 3 -4.07 0.49 0.03
CA ILE A 3 -3.72 -0.01 1.37
C ILE A 3 -5.02 -0.45 2.02
N LYS A 4 -5.09 -1.69 2.48
CA LYS A 4 -6.28 -2.36 3.00
C LYS A 4 -7.49 -2.14 2.10
N GLY A 5 -7.30 -2.31 0.79
CA GLY A 5 -8.34 -2.10 -0.22
C GLY A 5 -8.73 -0.63 -0.45
N GLN A 6 -8.20 0.36 0.26
CA GLN A 6 -8.47 1.78 0.00
C GLN A 6 -7.49 2.34 -1.03
N ILE A 7 -8.01 2.92 -2.12
CA ILE A 7 -7.21 3.47 -3.22
C ILE A 7 -6.86 4.93 -2.92
N TYR A 8 -5.57 5.25 -2.96
CA TYR A 8 -5.06 6.61 -2.77
C TYR A 8 -4.47 7.18 -4.06
N ASP A 9 -4.77 8.45 -4.33
CA ASP A 9 -4.12 9.23 -5.40
C ASP A 9 -2.73 9.70 -4.93
N ILE A 10 -1.71 9.07 -5.48
CA ILE A 10 -0.29 9.33 -5.20
C ILE A 10 0.39 10.15 -6.30
N THR A 11 -0.37 10.74 -7.23
CA THR A 11 0.17 11.47 -8.40
C THR A 11 1.13 12.60 -7.99
N ARG A 12 0.81 13.30 -6.89
CA ARG A 12 1.67 14.35 -6.31
C ARG A 12 3.02 13.85 -5.79
N SER A 13 3.15 12.54 -5.57
CA SER A 13 4.38 11.88 -5.11
C SER A 13 5.01 11.00 -6.20
N ARG A 14 4.87 11.40 -7.47
CA ARG A 14 5.43 10.70 -8.64
C ARG A 14 6.95 10.48 -8.57
N THR A 15 7.72 11.32 -7.88
CA THR A 15 9.17 11.08 -7.69
C THR A 15 9.45 9.79 -6.91
N TYR A 16 8.52 9.36 -6.07
CA TYR A 16 8.63 8.13 -5.28
C TYR A 16 7.99 6.94 -5.99
N TYR A 17 6.72 7.10 -6.41
CA TYR A 17 5.91 6.00 -6.93
C TYR A 17 5.83 5.94 -8.46
N GLY A 18 6.31 6.96 -9.16
CA GLY A 18 6.38 6.95 -10.62
C GLY A 18 7.53 6.11 -11.15
N PRO A 19 7.60 5.90 -12.48
CA PRO A 19 8.69 5.15 -13.11
C PRO A 19 10.07 5.67 -12.70
N GLY A 20 10.96 4.77 -12.27
CA GLY A 20 12.31 5.08 -11.79
C GLY A 20 12.40 5.58 -10.34
N GLY A 21 11.27 5.78 -9.66
CA GLY A 21 11.23 6.10 -8.24
C GLY A 21 11.49 4.88 -7.34
N PRO A 22 11.96 5.07 -6.10
CA PRO A 22 12.28 3.98 -5.18
C PRO A 22 11.08 3.12 -4.80
N TYR A 23 9.86 3.66 -4.91
CA TYR A 23 8.59 3.02 -4.54
C TYR A 23 7.72 2.70 -5.77
N ALA A 24 8.32 2.70 -6.97
CA ALA A 24 7.63 2.44 -8.23
C ALA A 24 6.89 1.08 -8.24
N ILE A 25 7.43 0.08 -7.54
CA ILE A 25 6.86 -1.27 -7.48
C ILE A 25 5.46 -1.33 -6.83
N PHE A 26 5.10 -0.34 -6.02
CA PHE A 26 3.80 -0.26 -5.35
C PHE A 26 2.74 0.43 -6.23
N ALA A 27 3.14 1.10 -7.30
CA ALA A 27 2.21 1.82 -8.16
C ALA A 27 1.21 0.86 -8.82
N GLY A 28 -0.07 1.21 -8.75
CA GLY A 28 -1.17 0.41 -9.33
C GLY A 28 -1.47 -0.91 -8.61
N LYS A 29 -0.84 -1.18 -7.44
CA LYS A 29 -1.07 -2.40 -6.66
C LYS A 29 -1.68 -2.10 -5.30
N ASP A 30 -2.24 -3.12 -4.67
CA ASP A 30 -2.45 -3.11 -3.22
C ASP A 30 -1.14 -3.52 -2.54
N ALA A 31 -0.62 -2.61 -1.71
CA ALA A 31 0.67 -2.74 -1.05
C ALA A 31 0.52 -3.07 0.44
N SER A 32 -0.66 -3.53 0.89
CA SER A 32 -0.95 -3.82 2.30
C SER A 32 0.12 -4.68 2.96
N ARG A 33 0.38 -5.87 2.39
CA ARG A 33 1.35 -6.80 2.96
C ARG A 33 2.78 -6.25 2.87
N ALA A 34 3.14 -5.64 1.76
CA ALA A 34 4.45 -5.03 1.56
C ALA A 34 4.74 -3.93 2.58
N LEU A 35 3.77 -3.06 2.88
CA LEU A 35 3.92 -1.99 3.86
C LEU A 35 3.99 -2.52 5.29
N ALA A 36 3.17 -3.53 5.62
CA ALA A 36 3.19 -4.20 6.91
C ALA A 36 4.58 -4.80 7.22
N LYS A 37 5.21 -5.40 6.20
CA LYS A 37 6.51 -6.07 6.29
C LYS A 37 7.71 -5.16 5.99
N MET A 38 7.47 -3.92 5.57
CA MET A 38 8.48 -3.03 4.96
C MET A 38 9.25 -3.71 3.82
N SER A 39 8.56 -4.50 3.00
CA SER A 39 9.12 -5.37 1.98
C SER A 39 9.03 -4.76 0.59
N PHE A 40 10.06 -5.03 -0.22
CA PHE A 40 10.11 -4.72 -1.66
C PHE A 40 9.98 -5.98 -2.52
N GLU A 41 9.75 -7.13 -1.89
CA GLU A 41 9.68 -8.40 -2.59
C GLU A 41 8.37 -8.52 -3.38
N PRO A 42 8.42 -8.99 -4.64
CA PRO A 42 7.22 -9.11 -5.47
C PRO A 42 6.10 -9.95 -4.86
N GLN A 43 6.45 -10.96 -4.05
CA GLN A 43 5.50 -11.84 -3.36
C GLN A 43 4.70 -11.13 -2.26
N ASP A 44 5.22 -10.02 -1.72
CA ASP A 44 4.52 -9.24 -0.69
C ASP A 44 3.65 -8.12 -1.32
N LEU A 45 3.64 -7.96 -2.64
CA LEU A 45 2.81 -7.00 -3.37
C LEU A 45 1.37 -7.52 -3.54
N THR A 46 0.68 -7.69 -2.42
CA THR A 46 -0.67 -8.26 -2.32
C THR A 46 -1.49 -7.55 -1.25
N SER A 47 -2.81 -7.59 -1.41
CA SER A 47 -3.79 -7.20 -0.39
C SER A 47 -3.89 -8.20 0.76
N ASP A 48 -3.39 -9.43 0.58
CA ASP A 48 -3.52 -10.50 1.57
C ASP A 48 -2.63 -10.27 2.81
N VAL A 49 -3.30 -9.93 3.91
CA VAL A 49 -2.72 -9.71 5.23
C VAL A 49 -2.74 -10.97 6.10
N SER A 50 -3.16 -12.12 5.55
CA SER A 50 -3.15 -13.38 6.28
C SER A 50 -1.73 -13.77 6.71
N GLY A 51 -1.63 -14.34 7.91
CA GLY A 51 -0.36 -14.75 8.49
C GLY A 51 0.57 -13.61 8.94
N LEU A 52 0.13 -12.35 8.89
CA LEU A 52 0.86 -11.24 9.51
C LEU A 52 0.77 -11.31 11.04
N GLY A 53 1.89 -11.06 11.71
CA GLY A 53 1.97 -10.96 13.16
C GLY A 53 1.49 -9.60 13.69
N PRO A 54 1.32 -9.47 15.02
CA PRO A 54 0.83 -8.22 15.64
C PRO A 54 1.64 -6.98 15.27
N PHE A 55 2.97 -7.08 15.25
CA PHE A 55 3.84 -5.95 14.91
C PHE A 55 3.71 -5.51 13.44
N GLU A 56 3.50 -6.45 12.52
CA GLU A 56 3.29 -6.15 11.10
C GLU A 56 1.93 -5.47 10.89
N LEU A 57 0.90 -5.93 11.62
CA LEU A 57 -0.42 -5.31 11.61
C LEU A 57 -0.40 -3.88 12.18
N ASP A 58 0.31 -3.65 13.29
CA ASP A 58 0.50 -2.31 13.85
C ASP A 58 1.23 -1.39 12.86
N ALA A 59 2.29 -1.89 12.20
CA ALA A 59 2.99 -1.14 11.17
C ALA A 59 2.08 -0.79 9.97
N LEU A 60 1.20 -1.71 9.57
CA LEU A 60 0.21 -1.46 8.53
C LEU A 60 -0.78 -0.37 8.92
N ILE A 61 -1.26 -0.38 10.16
CA ILE A 61 -2.14 0.65 10.70
C ILE A 61 -1.45 2.02 10.69
N ASP A 62 -0.19 2.10 11.10
CA ASP A 62 0.60 3.34 11.03
C ASP A 62 0.75 3.86 9.60
N TRP A 63 0.96 2.96 8.64
CA TRP A 63 1.01 3.31 7.23
C TRP A 63 -0.33 3.82 6.72
N GLU A 64 -1.44 3.16 7.08
CA GLU A 64 -2.79 3.62 6.75
C GLU A 64 -3.02 5.06 7.24
N TYR A 65 -2.72 5.36 8.51
CA TYR A 65 -2.84 6.73 9.06
C TYR A 65 -1.97 7.76 8.33
N LYS A 66 -0.72 7.41 8.00
CA LYS A 66 0.18 8.28 7.23
C LYS A 66 -0.36 8.55 5.83
N PHE A 67 -1.00 7.56 5.20
CA PHE A 67 -1.57 7.73 3.87
C PHE A 67 -2.85 8.55 3.88
N VAL A 68 -3.77 8.29 4.82
CA VAL A 68 -5.02 9.05 4.99
C VAL A 68 -4.73 10.55 5.22
N SER A 69 -3.67 10.87 5.97
CA SER A 69 -3.30 12.27 6.23
C SER A 69 -2.60 12.97 5.05
N ARG A 70 -2.00 12.22 4.12
CA ARG A 70 -1.14 12.77 3.06
C ARG A 70 -1.77 12.71 1.66
N TYR A 71 -2.64 11.75 1.40
CA TYR A 71 -3.21 11.49 0.08
C TYR A 71 -4.72 11.41 0.16
N ASN A 72 -5.37 11.83 -0.93
CA ASN A 72 -6.80 11.68 -1.06
C ASN A 72 -7.14 10.23 -1.36
N MET A 73 -8.04 9.64 -0.56
CA MET A 73 -8.69 8.39 -0.89
C MET A 73 -9.68 8.64 -2.04
N VAL A 74 -9.58 7.86 -3.11
CA VAL A 74 -10.33 8.05 -4.35
C VAL A 74 -11.22 6.86 -4.72
N GLY A 75 -11.24 5.81 -3.88
CA GLY A 75 -12.11 4.65 -4.06
C GLY A 75 -11.64 3.44 -3.27
N THR A 76 -12.21 2.29 -3.58
CA THR A 76 -11.86 0.99 -3.01
C THR A 76 -11.54 -0.03 -4.10
N VAL A 77 -10.66 -0.98 -3.80
CA VAL A 77 -10.38 -2.13 -4.65
C VAL A 77 -11.62 -3.01 -4.65
N LYS A 78 -12.02 -3.47 -5.83
CA LYS A 78 -13.13 -4.42 -5.97
C LYS A 78 -12.67 -5.79 -5.50
N GLU A 79 -13.43 -6.42 -4.62
CA GLU A 79 -13.28 -7.84 -4.32
C GLU A 79 -13.96 -8.64 -5.44
N ASP A 80 -13.26 -9.64 -5.99
CA ASP A 80 -13.85 -10.55 -6.96
C ASP A 80 -14.65 -11.62 -6.19
N ASP A 81 -15.96 -11.67 -6.42
CA ASP A 81 -16.90 -12.68 -5.88
C ASP A 81 -16.65 -14.09 -6.45
#